data_AF-A0A7X8VLM6-F1
#
_entry.id   AF-A0A7X8VLM6-F1
#
_cell.length_a   1.000
_cell.length_b   1.000
_cell.length_c   1.000
_cell.angle_alpha   90.00
_cell.angle_beta   90.00
_cell.angle_gamma   90.00
#
_symmetry.space_group_name_H-M   'P 1'
#
loop_
_entity.id
_entity.type
_entity.pdbx_description
1 polymer ?
#
loop_
_entity_poly.entity_id
_entity_poly.type
_entity_poly.pdbx_seq_one_letter_code
_entity_poly.pdbx_strand_id
1 'polypeptide(L)' 'MAVSNQNPPIAVITVTYSPGKYLASFLDSIPAATDRDAVVIMADNGSTDGVPEQAAK' A
#
# COMPACT_ATOMS: atom_id res chain seq x y z
N MET A 1 24.12 -4.09 -16.46
CA MET A 1 24.35 -2.98 -15.52
C MET A 1 22.98 -2.44 -15.15
N ALA A 2 22.50 -2.66 -13.92
CA ALA A 2 21.22 -2.10 -13.50
C ALA A 2 21.38 -0.58 -13.34
N VAL A 3 20.52 0.19 -13.98
CA VAL A 3 20.50 1.65 -13.81
C VAL A 3 19.99 1.92 -12.40
N SER A 4 20.81 2.49 -11.53
CA SER A 4 20.38 2.85 -10.18
C SER A 4 19.49 4.08 -10.25
N ASN A 5 18.22 3.92 -9.86
CA ASN A 5 17.32 5.05 -9.70
C ASN A 5 17.83 5.92 -8.54
N GLN A 6 18.18 7.18 -8.81
CA GLN A 6 18.78 8.08 -7.83
C GLN A 6 17.78 8.52 -6.74
N ASN A 7 16.48 8.32 -6.97
CA ASN A 7 15.43 8.55 -5.99
C ASN A 7 14.40 7.39 -6.04
N PRO A 8 14.69 6.24 -5.41
CA PRO A 8 13.78 5.11 -5.43
C PRO A 8 12.46 5.44 -4.69
N PRO A 9 11.34 4.81 -5.09
CA PRO A 9 10.07 4.93 -4.37
C PRO A 9 10.18 4.52 -2.91
N ILE A 10 9.35 5.11 -2.06
CA ILE A 10 9.18 4.67 -0.67
C ILE A 10 8.35 3.39 -0.67
N ALA A 11 8.85 2.34 -0.04
CA ALA A 11 8.05 1.15 0.23
C ALA A 11 7.21 1.37 1.50
N VAL A 12 5.89 1.34 1.37
CA VAL A 12 4.94 1.38 2.49
C VAL A 12 4.39 -0.03 2.68
N ILE A 13 4.76 -0.69 3.75
CA ILE A 13 4.36 -2.08 4.02
C ILE A 13 3.37 -2.08 5.18
N THR A 14 2.21 -2.69 4.96
CA THR A 14 1.17 -2.85 5.99
C THR A 14 0.70 -4.30 6.05
N VAL A 15 0.39 -4.77 7.25
CA VAL A 15 -0.27 -6.08 7.46
C VAL A 15 -1.75 -5.81 7.65
N THR A 16 -2.60 -6.55 6.95
CA THR A 16 -4.06 -6.34 6.96
C THR A 16 -4.82 -7.59 7.38
N TYR A 17 -5.93 -7.41 8.09
CA TYR A 17 -6.87 -8.47 8.47
C TYR A 17 -8.29 -7.90 8.56
N SER A 18 -9.11 -8.19 7.57
CA SER A 18 -10.48 -7.69 7.39
C SER A 18 -10.66 -6.19 7.74
N PRO A 19 -9.94 -5.29 7.04
CA PRO A 19 -9.83 -3.88 7.43
C PRO A 19 -11.09 -3.06 7.15
N GLY A 20 -12.03 -3.57 6.35
CA GLY A 20 -13.21 -2.82 5.92
C GLY A 20 -12.85 -1.47 5.31
N LYS A 21 -13.66 -0.45 5.60
CA LYS A 21 -13.50 0.91 5.06
C LYS A 21 -12.17 1.59 5.39
N TYR A 22 -11.45 1.14 6.42
CA TYR A 22 -10.23 1.81 6.87
C TYR A 22 -9.06 1.62 5.90
N LEU A 23 -9.07 0.54 5.10
CA LEU A 23 -8.03 0.35 4.09
C LEU A 23 -8.05 1.47 3.03
N ALA A 24 -9.24 1.89 2.59
CA ALA A 24 -9.38 3.00 1.64
C ALA A 24 -8.82 4.30 2.24
N SER A 25 -9.22 4.67 3.47
CA SER A 25 -8.71 5.87 4.13
C SER A 25 -7.19 5.83 4.35
N PHE A 26 -6.62 4.66 4.62
CA PHE A 26 -5.17 4.49 4.69
C PHE A 26 -4.51 4.77 3.34
N LEU A 27 -4.97 4.13 2.26
CA LEU A 27 -4.41 4.31 0.91
C LEU A 27 -4.54 5.77 0.44
N ASP A 28 -5.70 6.40 0.67
CA ASP A 28 -5.97 7.81 0.32
C ASP A 28 -5.06 8.79 1.06
N SER A 29 -4.50 8.41 2.21
CA SER A 29 -3.61 9.27 2.99
C SER A 29 -2.19 9.35 2.45
N ILE A 30 -1.75 8.35 1.67
CA ILE A 30 -0.35 8.24 1.21
C ILE A 30 0.05 9.40 0.28
N PRO A 31 -0.75 9.79 -0.74
CA PRO A 31 -0.40 10.92 -1.61
C PRO A 31 -0.32 12.27 -0.87
N ALA A 32 -1.00 12.43 0.26
CA ALA A 32 -0.94 13.65 1.07
C ALA A 32 0.27 13.67 2.03
N ALA A 33 0.92 12.52 2.26
CA ALA A 33 2.01 12.39 3.21
C ALA A 33 3.39 12.71 2.62
N THR A 34 3.55 12.65 1.29
CA THR A 34 4.84 12.86 0.63
C THR A 34 4.68 13.11 -0.87
N ASP A 35 5.55 13.96 -1.43
CA ASP A 35 5.68 14.17 -2.88
C ASP A 35 6.54 13.09 -3.58
N ARG A 36 7.07 12.11 -2.83
CA ARG A 36 7.85 11.00 -3.39
C ARG A 36 6.93 9.89 -3.87
N ASP A 37 7.33 9.22 -4.95
CA ASP A 37 6.66 7.98 -5.38
C ASP A 37 6.63 6.98 -4.22
N ALA A 38 5.51 6.28 -4.07
CA ALA A 38 5.32 5.23 -3.07
C ALA A 38 4.81 3.95 -3.72
N VAL A 39 5.29 2.82 -3.21
CA VAL A 39 4.79 1.48 -3.53
C VAL A 39 4.22 0.89 -2.26
N VAL A 40 2.93 0.56 -2.27
CA VAL A 40 2.25 -0.05 -1.13
C VAL A 40 2.26 -1.57 -1.29
N ILE A 41 2.70 -2.27 -0.24
CA ILE A 41 2.63 -3.73 -0.14
C ILE A 41 1.70 -4.07 1.02
N MET A 42 0.60 -4.75 0.70
CA MET A 42 -0.36 -5.24 1.69
C MET A 42 -0.09 -6.73 1.95
N ALA A 43 0.44 -7.04 3.12
CA ALA A 43 0.56 -8.41 3.59
C ALA A 43 -0.77 -8.84 4.22
N ASP A 44 -1.60 -9.53 3.44
CA ASP A 44 -2.87 -10.03 3.95
C ASP A 44 -2.66 -11.21 4.91
N ASN A 45 -3.17 -11.06 6.13
CA ASN A 45 -3.09 -12.04 7.21
C ASN A 45 -4.35 -12.91 7.30
N GLY A 46 -4.94 -13.24 6.15
CA GLY A 46 -6.13 -14.08 6.05
C GLY A 46 -7.44 -13.31 6.20
N SER A 47 -7.55 -12.15 5.57
CA SER A 47 -8.80 -11.38 5.54
C SER A 47 -9.95 -12.21 4.97
N THR A 48 -11.16 -11.95 5.45
CA THR A 48 -12.40 -12.61 5.01
C THR A 48 -13.40 -11.65 4.39
N ASP A 49 -13.13 -10.35 4.43
CA ASP A 49 -13.99 -9.31 3.87
C ASP A 49 -13.71 -9.02 2.37
N GLY A 50 -12.66 -9.62 1.81
CA GLY A 50 -12.24 -9.44 0.42
C GLY A 50 -11.74 -8.02 0.10
N VAL A 51 -11.53 -7.17 1.10
CA VAL A 51 -11.17 -5.76 0.91
C VAL A 51 -9.73 -5.59 0.43
N PRO A 52 -8.72 -6.31 0.96
CA PRO A 52 -7.36 -6.25 0.42
C PRO A 52 -7.29 -6.62 -1.06
N GLU A 53 -8.02 -7.65 -1.49
CA GLU A 53 -8.07 -8.11 -2.88
C GLU A 53 -8.81 -7.13 -3.79
N GLN A 54 -9.81 -6.42 -3.26
CA GLN A 54 -10.46 -5.33 -4.00
C GLN A 54 -9.52 -4.15 -4.21
N ALA A 55 -8.73 -3.80 -3.21
CA ALA A 55 -7.78 -2.68 -3.27
C ALA A 55 -6.54 -2.98 -4.12
N ALA A 56 -6.18 -4.26 -4.30
CA ALA A 56 -5.02 -4.69 -5.09
C ALA A 56 -5.30 -4.86 -6.60
N LYS A 57 -6.54 -4.65 -7.05
CA LYS A 57 -6.95 -4.73 -8.47
C LYS A 57 -6.66 -3.43 -9.21
#